data_AF-A0A4V1V1P7-F1
#
_entry.id   AF-A0A4V1V1P7-F1
#
_cell.length_a   1.000
_cell.length_b   1.000
_cell.length_c   1.000
_cell.angle_alpha   90.00
_cell.angle_beta   90.00
_cell.angle_gamma   90.00
#
_symmetry.space_group_name_H-M   'P 1'
#
loop_
_entity.id
_entity.type
_entity.pdbx_description
1 polymer ?
#
loop_
_entity_poly.entity_id
_entity_poly.type
_entity_poly.pdbx_seq_one_letter_code
_entity_poly.pdbx_strand_id
1 'polypeptide(L)'
;MTFNTRENGPAEAEAIAAALAIVKEASWKIDRHAPLLPKEFWNYLYIPAVELLLVPTINRRNENRFAVNRATREARSDALVVAAGGASTVARQVFVTIALWGVESTAWFGPHMPWCSLDGIMWLIADADGGIDDEPSFILNAGRVREGFAPWKSIEDRIRGLDAATAIINAAIGGY
;
A
#
# COMPACT_ATOMS: atom_id res chain seq x y z
N MET A 1 -15.06 -22.40 9.97
CA MET A 1 -14.89 -21.75 8.65
C MET A 1 -13.56 -22.23 8.13
N THR A 2 -13.57 -23.15 7.17
CA THR A 2 -12.38 -23.89 6.73
C THR A 2 -11.63 -23.02 5.74
N PHE A 3 -10.46 -22.50 6.13
CA PHE A 3 -9.58 -21.75 5.24
C PHE A 3 -9.06 -22.69 4.15
N ASN A 4 -9.47 -22.47 2.89
CA ASN A 4 -8.92 -23.19 1.76
C ASN A 4 -7.59 -22.54 1.35
N THR A 5 -6.53 -22.82 2.10
CA THR A 5 -5.20 -22.18 2.02
C THR A 5 -4.51 -22.35 0.66
N ARG A 6 -5.01 -23.23 -0.23
CA ARG A 6 -4.44 -23.46 -1.57
C ARG A 6 -4.95 -22.53 -2.65
N GLU A 7 -6.16 -21.98 -2.52
CA GLU A 7 -6.78 -21.18 -3.59
C GLU A 7 -6.38 -19.70 -3.55
N ASN A 8 -6.03 -19.19 -2.36
CA ASN A 8 -5.62 -17.79 -2.18
C ASN A 8 -4.11 -17.53 -2.36
N GLY A 9 -3.31 -18.59 -2.50
CA GLY A 9 -1.85 -18.48 -2.62
C GLY A 9 -1.36 -17.52 -3.71
N PRO A 10 -1.94 -17.54 -4.93
CA PRO A 10 -1.58 -16.59 -5.98
C PRO A 10 -1.92 -15.14 -5.61
N ALA A 11 -3.12 -14.89 -5.09
CA ALA A 11 -3.56 -13.54 -4.73
C ALA A 11 -2.75 -12.95 -3.56
N GLU A 12 -2.38 -13.78 -2.58
CA GLU A 12 -1.53 -13.37 -1.47
C GLU A 12 -0.10 -13.06 -1.94
N ALA A 13 0.46 -13.90 -2.82
CA ALA A 13 1.77 -13.64 -3.43
C ALA A 13 1.77 -12.34 -4.25
N GLU A 14 0.70 -12.05 -4.98
CA GLU A 14 0.53 -10.79 -5.71
C GLU A 14 0.53 -9.57 -4.77
N ALA A 15 -0.24 -9.63 -3.68
CA ALA A 15 -0.30 -8.54 -2.71
C ALA A 15 1.06 -8.30 -2.04
N ILE A 16 1.77 -9.38 -1.69
CA ILE A 16 3.12 -9.30 -1.13
C ILE A 16 4.08 -8.69 -2.15
N ALA A 17 4.09 -9.17 -3.40
CA ALA A 17 4.98 -8.67 -4.45
C ALA A 17 4.73 -7.18 -4.75
N ALA A 18 3.45 -6.76 -4.81
CA ALA A 18 3.08 -5.36 -4.96
C ALA A 18 3.59 -4.50 -3.79
N ALA A 19 3.41 -4.98 -2.55
CA ALA A 19 3.87 -4.30 -1.36
C ALA A 19 5.40 -4.14 -1.35
N LEU A 20 6.13 -5.19 -1.73
CA LEU A 20 7.59 -5.15 -1.83
C LEU A 20 8.08 -4.22 -2.96
N ALA A 21 7.34 -4.11 -4.07
CA ALA A 21 7.66 -3.15 -5.13
C ALA A 21 7.57 -1.71 -4.59
N ILE A 22 6.50 -1.38 -3.85
CA ILE A 22 6.33 -0.07 -3.22
C ILE A 22 7.49 0.24 -2.27
N VAL A 23 7.87 -0.72 -1.42
CA VAL A 23 9.02 -0.56 -0.50
C VAL A 23 10.31 -0.26 -1.25
N LYS A 24 10.57 -1.00 -2.34
CA LYS A 24 11.78 -0.84 -3.13
C LYS A 24 11.84 0.56 -3.75
N GLU A 25 10.77 1.01 -4.39
CA GLU A 25 10.72 2.32 -5.03
C GLU A 25 10.77 3.47 -4.02
N ALA A 26 10.16 3.29 -2.84
CA ALA A 26 10.27 4.24 -1.73
C ALA A 26 11.66 4.22 -1.05
N SER A 27 12.58 3.36 -1.48
CA SER A 27 13.92 3.16 -0.86
C SER A 27 13.86 2.79 0.62
N TRP A 28 12.80 2.09 1.02
CA TRP A 28 12.60 1.63 2.39
C TRP A 28 13.32 0.31 2.66
N LYS A 29 13.73 0.12 3.92
CA LYS A 29 14.36 -1.11 4.38
C LYS A 29 13.44 -1.80 5.38
N ILE A 30 12.97 -2.98 4.99
CA ILE A 30 12.20 -3.85 5.89
C ILE A 30 13.15 -4.42 6.93
N ASP A 31 12.75 -4.34 8.19
CA ASP A 31 13.43 -5.02 9.28
C ASP A 31 12.60 -6.22 9.72
N ARG A 32 13.22 -7.41 9.64
CA ARG A 32 12.60 -8.66 10.08
C ARG A 32 12.71 -8.86 11.60
N HIS A 33 13.49 -8.03 12.27
CA HIS A 33 13.71 -8.01 13.73
C HIS A 33 13.03 -6.82 14.43
N ALA A 34 12.14 -6.15 13.71
CA ALA A 34 11.19 -5.14 14.17
C ALA A 34 10.54 -5.43 15.54
N PRO A 35 9.96 -4.42 16.23
CA PRO A 35 9.27 -4.58 17.51
C PRO A 35 8.48 -5.88 17.55
N LEU A 36 8.58 -6.59 18.67
CA LEU A 36 7.88 -7.85 18.94
C LEU A 36 6.37 -7.61 18.89
N LEU A 37 5.84 -7.50 17.67
CA LEU A 37 4.43 -7.48 17.41
C LEU A 37 3.87 -8.81 17.91
N PRO A 38 2.67 -8.80 18.51
CA PRO A 38 1.96 -10.03 18.82
C PRO A 38 1.88 -10.98 17.62
N LYS A 39 1.82 -12.27 17.90
CA LYS A 39 1.94 -13.33 16.88
C LYS A 39 0.92 -13.20 15.76
N GLU A 40 -0.25 -12.63 16.07
CA GLU A 40 -1.30 -12.31 15.09
C GLU A 40 -0.89 -11.34 13.97
N PHE A 41 0.22 -10.61 14.12
CA PHE A 41 0.70 -9.62 13.16
C PHE A 41 2.04 -9.97 12.53
N TRP A 42 2.52 -11.21 12.66
CA TRP A 42 3.80 -11.65 12.08
C TRP A 42 3.84 -11.59 10.55
N ASN A 43 2.69 -11.50 9.89
CA ASN A 43 2.60 -11.28 8.45
C ASN A 43 2.71 -9.80 8.05
N TYR A 44 2.83 -8.88 9.02
CA TYR A 44 3.06 -7.46 8.75
C TYR A 44 4.56 -7.20 8.67
N LEU A 45 4.96 -6.43 7.67
CA LEU A 45 6.37 -6.10 7.43
C LEU A 45 6.63 -4.70 7.99
N TYR A 46 7.47 -4.60 9.00
CA TYR A 46 7.77 -3.31 9.62
C TYR A 46 9.00 -2.65 9.00
N ILE A 47 8.93 -1.33 8.89
CA ILE A 47 9.94 -0.47 8.28
C ILE A 47 10.35 0.58 9.33
N PRO A 48 11.38 0.31 10.15
CA PRO A 48 11.71 1.13 11.31
C PRO A 48 12.06 2.57 10.98
N ALA A 49 12.79 2.78 9.88
CA ALA A 49 13.30 4.10 9.50
C ALA A 49 12.18 5.14 9.29
N VAL A 50 10.97 4.68 9.00
CA VAL A 50 9.81 5.52 8.70
C VAL A 50 8.61 5.21 9.60
N GLU A 51 8.81 4.37 10.63
CA GLU A 51 7.75 3.92 11.55
C GLU A 51 6.48 3.49 10.79
N LEU A 52 6.63 2.51 9.90
CA LEU A 52 5.54 2.05 9.03
C LEU A 52 5.36 0.54 9.08
N LEU A 53 4.11 0.10 9.15
CA LEU A 53 3.68 -1.28 8.94
C LEU A 53 3.17 -1.44 7.51
N LEU A 54 3.74 -2.38 6.77
CA LEU A 54 3.23 -2.79 5.48
C LEU A 54 2.38 -4.05 5.67
N VAL A 55 1.12 -3.97 5.22
CA VAL A 55 0.09 -4.98 5.44
C VAL A 55 -0.41 -5.48 4.09
N PRO A 56 0.22 -6.50 3.50
CA PRO A 56 -0.31 -7.17 2.31
C PRO A 56 -1.64 -7.85 2.63
N THR A 57 -2.63 -7.72 1.75
CA THR A 57 -3.96 -8.32 1.95
C THR A 57 -4.61 -8.73 0.64
N ILE A 58 -5.39 -9.81 0.67
CA ILE A 58 -6.30 -10.19 -0.43
C ILE A 58 -7.65 -9.47 -0.33
N ASN A 59 -7.96 -8.90 0.84
CA ASN A 59 -9.22 -8.19 1.08
C ASN A 59 -9.12 -6.78 0.51
N ARG A 60 -9.89 -6.52 -0.55
CA ARG A 60 -9.96 -5.21 -1.22
C ARG A 60 -10.88 -4.20 -0.51
N ARG A 61 -11.63 -4.66 0.50
CA ARG A 61 -12.54 -3.83 1.31
C ARG A 61 -12.10 -3.91 2.76
N ASN A 62 -12.30 -2.81 3.48
CA ASN A 62 -11.84 -2.41 4.82
C ASN A 62 -12.01 -3.41 6.00
N GLU A 63 -12.19 -4.69 5.75
CA GLU A 63 -12.45 -5.78 6.69
C GLU A 63 -11.32 -5.96 7.72
N ASN A 64 -10.11 -5.51 7.41
CA ASN A 64 -8.96 -5.61 8.32
C ASN A 64 -8.71 -4.33 9.15
N ARG A 65 -9.55 -3.29 9.06
CA ARG A 65 -9.30 -2.01 9.77
C ARG A 65 -9.12 -2.17 11.28
N PHE A 66 -9.90 -3.04 11.93
CA PHE A 66 -9.79 -3.27 13.37
C PHE A 66 -8.45 -3.88 13.78
N ALA A 67 -7.99 -4.89 13.03
CA ALA A 67 -6.71 -5.55 13.26
C ALA A 67 -5.54 -4.60 13.01
N VAL A 68 -5.58 -3.86 11.90
CA VAL A 68 -4.55 -2.88 11.55
C VAL A 68 -4.51 -1.74 12.57
N ASN A 69 -5.65 -1.22 13.04
CA ASN A 69 -5.71 -0.21 14.10
C ASN A 69 -5.03 -0.66 15.40
N ARG A 70 -5.20 -1.94 15.76
CA ARG A 70 -4.52 -2.48 16.93
C ARG A 70 -3.02 -2.57 16.69
N ALA A 71 -2.59 -3.06 15.53
CA ALA A 71 -1.17 -3.16 15.18
C ALA A 71 -0.48 -1.79 15.13
N THR A 72 -1.09 -0.79 14.49
CA THR A 72 -0.55 0.59 14.42
C THR A 72 -0.40 1.20 15.81
N ARG A 73 -1.38 0.95 16.70
CA ARG A 73 -1.31 1.41 18.10
C ARG A 73 -0.20 0.72 18.90
N GLU A 74 -0.03 -0.59 18.73
CA GLU A 74 0.99 -1.35 19.44
C GLU A 74 2.40 -1.00 18.98
N ALA A 75 2.61 -0.85 17.67
CA ALA A 75 3.89 -0.44 17.10
C ALA A 75 4.14 1.07 17.12
N ARG A 76 3.12 1.88 17.43
CA ARG A 76 3.14 3.36 17.36
C ARG A 76 3.63 3.84 15.99
N SER A 77 3.04 3.26 14.95
CA SER A 77 3.50 3.38 13.58
C SER A 77 2.33 3.54 12.63
N ASP A 78 2.56 4.22 11.52
CA ASP A 78 1.59 4.27 10.42
C ASP A 78 1.45 2.87 9.78
N ALA A 79 0.45 2.69 8.91
CA ALA A 79 0.32 1.50 8.09
C ALA A 79 -0.05 1.80 6.64
N LEU A 80 0.50 0.99 5.73
CA LEU A 80 0.05 0.86 4.35
C LEU A 80 -0.57 -0.53 4.15
N VAL A 81 -1.87 -0.57 3.91
CA VAL A 81 -2.60 -1.78 3.58
C VAL A 81 -2.64 -1.93 2.07
N VAL A 82 -1.94 -2.94 1.55
CA VAL A 82 -1.74 -3.13 0.11
C VAL A 82 -2.55 -4.32 -0.37
N ALA A 83 -3.50 -4.06 -1.25
CA ALA A 83 -4.29 -5.07 -1.93
C ALA A 83 -3.91 -5.10 -3.42
N ALA A 84 -3.71 -6.30 -3.96
CA ALA A 84 -3.48 -6.49 -5.39
C ALA A 84 -4.60 -7.34 -6.01
N GLY A 85 -4.98 -6.99 -7.24
CA GLY A 85 -5.70 -7.89 -8.14
C GLY A 85 -6.63 -7.17 -9.11
N GLY A 86 -6.90 -7.83 -10.25
CA GLY A 86 -7.91 -7.43 -11.23
C GLY A 86 -9.15 -8.32 -11.18
N ALA A 87 -10.23 -7.92 -11.86
CA ALA A 87 -11.12 -8.92 -12.48
C ALA A 87 -10.36 -9.48 -13.69
N SER A 88 -10.58 -10.75 -14.07
CA SER A 88 -9.83 -11.45 -15.13
C SER A 88 -9.81 -10.78 -16.52
N THR A 89 -10.49 -9.64 -16.68
CA THR A 89 -10.64 -8.86 -17.92
C THR A 89 -10.16 -7.41 -17.82
N VAL A 90 -9.77 -6.92 -16.63
CA VAL A 90 -9.26 -5.56 -16.42
C VAL A 90 -7.81 -5.64 -15.99
N ALA A 91 -6.98 -4.70 -16.45
CA ALA A 91 -5.57 -4.60 -16.04
C ALA A 91 -5.44 -4.78 -14.52
N ARG A 92 -4.43 -5.56 -14.09
CA ARG A 92 -4.17 -5.84 -12.68
C ARG A 92 -3.96 -4.50 -11.94
N GLN A 93 -4.82 -4.23 -10.95
CA GLN A 93 -4.77 -2.99 -10.16
C GLN A 93 -4.26 -3.26 -8.75
N VAL A 94 -3.58 -2.26 -8.18
CA VAL A 94 -3.13 -2.25 -6.80
C VAL A 94 -3.79 -1.09 -6.09
N PHE A 95 -4.38 -1.38 -4.95
CA PHE A 95 -5.02 -0.40 -4.09
C PHE A 95 -4.27 -0.35 -2.76
N VAL A 96 -4.08 0.87 -2.28
CA VAL A 96 -3.41 1.12 -1.01
C VAL A 96 -4.35 1.91 -0.12
N THR A 97 -4.62 1.41 1.08
CA THR A 97 -5.27 2.18 2.14
C THR A 97 -4.21 2.59 3.14
N ILE A 98 -4.26 3.84 3.57
CA ILE A 98 -3.28 4.44 4.48
C ILE A 98 -3.94 4.58 5.85
N ALA A 99 -3.25 4.15 6.90
CA ALA A 99 -3.66 4.35 8.28
C ALA A 99 -2.58 5.15 9.01
N LEU A 100 -2.81 6.44 9.23
CA LEU A 100 -1.87 7.30 9.94
C LEU A 100 -2.15 7.23 11.44
N TRP A 101 -1.15 6.82 12.21
CA TRP A 101 -1.29 6.66 13.66
C TRP A 101 -1.23 8.02 14.35
N GLY A 102 -2.24 8.28 15.19
CA GLY A 102 -2.27 9.37 16.15
C GLY A 102 -2.48 8.85 17.57
N VAL A 103 -2.14 9.68 18.56
CA VAL A 103 -2.29 9.33 19.98
C VAL A 103 -3.76 9.05 20.35
N GLU A 104 -4.68 9.84 19.79
CA GLU A 104 -6.12 9.75 20.09
C GLU A 104 -6.86 8.82 19.11
N SER A 105 -6.47 8.82 17.85
CA SER A 105 -7.11 8.04 16.80
C SER A 105 -6.17 7.75 15.63
N THR A 106 -6.50 6.72 14.85
CA THR A 106 -5.85 6.43 13.57
C THR A 106 -6.69 7.06 12.45
N ALA A 107 -6.09 7.95 11.66
CA ALA A 107 -6.74 8.51 10.47
C ALA A 107 -6.61 7.54 9.30
N TRP A 108 -7.69 7.34 8.55
CA TRP A 108 -7.75 6.40 7.43
C TRP A 108 -8.00 7.14 6.12
N PHE A 109 -7.21 6.83 5.11
CA PHE A 109 -7.33 7.38 3.76
C PHE A 109 -7.34 6.26 2.72
N GLY A 110 -8.07 6.46 1.63
CA GLY A 110 -8.08 5.60 0.47
C GLY A 110 -9.44 4.95 0.16
N PRO A 111 -9.50 4.21 -0.95
CA PRO A 111 -8.36 3.61 -1.65
C PRO A 111 -7.55 4.60 -2.51
N HIS A 112 -6.23 4.46 -2.45
CA HIS A 112 -5.28 5.12 -3.33
C HIS A 112 -4.70 4.15 -4.35
N MET A 113 -4.25 4.68 -5.47
CA MET A 113 -3.49 3.97 -6.50
C MET A 113 -2.03 4.45 -6.49
N PRO A 114 -1.06 3.55 -6.68
CA PRO A 114 0.32 3.93 -6.95
C PRO A 114 0.44 4.76 -8.23
N TRP A 115 1.23 5.83 -8.18
CA TRP A 115 1.53 6.71 -9.30
C TRP A 115 3.02 7.06 -9.27
N CYS A 116 3.68 7.08 -10.43
CA CYS A 116 5.11 7.37 -10.51
C CYS A 116 5.35 8.62 -11.37
N SER A 117 6.03 9.62 -10.81
CA SER A 117 6.42 10.80 -11.57
C SER A 117 7.57 10.51 -12.54
N LEU A 118 7.81 11.44 -13.46
CA LEU A 118 8.92 11.36 -14.41
C LEU A 118 10.31 11.29 -13.77
N ASP A 119 10.47 11.89 -12.59
CA ASP A 119 11.71 11.83 -11.82
C ASP A 119 11.84 10.53 -10.99
N GLY A 120 10.89 9.59 -11.16
CA GLY A 120 10.92 8.28 -10.51
C GLY A 120 10.44 8.28 -9.07
N ILE A 121 9.80 9.36 -8.60
CA ILE A 121 9.23 9.40 -7.24
C ILE A 121 7.87 8.70 -7.25
N MET A 122 7.69 7.79 -6.30
CA MET A 122 6.42 7.10 -6.12
C MET A 122 5.48 7.90 -5.22
N TRP A 123 4.21 7.93 -5.60
CA TRP A 123 3.12 8.57 -4.88
C TRP A 123 1.95 7.60 -4.74
N LEU A 124 1.08 7.86 -3.77
CA LEU A 124 -0.25 7.28 -3.66
C LEU A 124 -1.25 8.38 -3.97
N ILE A 125 -2.09 8.17 -4.97
CA ILE A 125 -3.05 9.17 -5.44
C ILE A 125 -4.47 8.64 -5.30
N ALA A 126 -5.43 9.51 -5.02
CA ALA A 126 -6.83 9.11 -4.87
C ALA A 126 -7.35 8.39 -6.13
N ASP A 127 -8.11 7.33 -5.91
CA ASP A 127 -8.87 6.68 -6.97
C ASP A 127 -10.05 7.58 -7.39
N ALA A 128 -10.00 8.09 -8.62
CA ALA A 128 -11.03 8.98 -9.16
C ALA A 128 -12.38 8.26 -9.31
N ASP A 129 -12.36 6.94 -9.51
CA ASP A 129 -13.58 6.13 -9.56
C ASP A 129 -14.08 5.75 -8.16
N GLY A 130 -13.28 6.04 -7.12
CA GLY A 130 -13.57 5.78 -5.72
C GLY A 130 -14.57 6.77 -5.09
N GLY A 131 -14.94 7.84 -5.80
CA GLY A 131 -15.97 8.79 -5.37
C GLY A 131 -15.55 9.73 -4.23
N ILE A 132 -14.25 9.86 -3.97
CA ILE A 132 -13.71 10.78 -2.96
C ILE A 132 -12.68 11.69 -3.65
N ASP A 133 -13.18 12.70 -4.34
CA ASP A 133 -12.37 13.60 -5.20
C ASP A 133 -11.38 14.50 -4.40
N ASP A 134 -11.54 14.58 -3.07
CA ASP A 134 -10.78 15.49 -2.20
C ASP A 134 -9.76 14.80 -1.29
N GLU A 135 -9.42 13.52 -1.51
CA GLU A 135 -8.37 12.88 -0.70
C GLU A 135 -6.96 13.40 -1.06
N PRO A 136 -6.09 13.61 -0.06
CA PRO A 136 -4.71 14.01 -0.32
C PRO A 136 -3.96 12.93 -1.10
N SER A 137 -2.95 13.37 -1.85
CA SER A 137 -1.94 12.45 -2.38
C SER A 137 -0.85 12.26 -1.33
N PHE A 138 -0.13 11.14 -1.39
CA PHE A 138 0.94 10.85 -0.45
C PHE A 138 2.23 10.56 -1.18
N ILE A 139 3.31 11.27 -0.83
CA ILE A 139 4.63 11.01 -1.38
C ILE A 139 5.27 9.81 -0.64
N LEU A 140 5.83 8.87 -1.41
CA LEU A 140 6.60 7.76 -0.91
C LEU A 140 8.07 7.97 -1.27
N ASN A 141 8.88 8.32 -0.28
CA ASN A 141 10.32 8.52 -0.40
C ASN A 141 11.01 7.88 0.81
N ALA A 142 12.32 8.07 0.95
CA ALA A 142 13.08 7.47 2.06
C ALA A 142 12.62 7.88 3.48
N GLY A 143 11.73 8.88 3.61
CA GLY A 143 11.13 9.33 4.87
C GLY A 143 9.73 8.78 5.11
N ARG A 144 9.08 9.29 6.17
CA ARG A 144 7.69 8.94 6.50
C ARG A 144 6.74 9.28 5.34
N VAL A 145 5.65 8.53 5.27
CA VAL A 145 4.52 8.84 4.40
C VAL A 145 4.02 10.24 4.74
N ARG A 146 3.89 11.11 3.73
CA ARG A 146 3.47 12.50 3.91
C ARG A 146 2.42 12.89 2.91
N GLU A 147 1.40 13.58 3.40
CA GLU A 147 0.42 14.25 2.55
C GLU A 147 1.11 15.29 1.64
N GLY A 148 0.59 15.41 0.44
CA GLY A 148 0.99 16.37 -0.57
C GLY A 148 -0.15 16.66 -1.53
N PHE A 149 0.02 17.72 -2.30
CA PHE A 149 -0.89 18.05 -3.39
C PHE A 149 -0.79 17.02 -4.52
N ALA A 150 -1.80 16.99 -5.38
CA ALA A 150 -1.79 16.18 -6.60
C ALA A 150 -0.46 16.38 -7.37
N PRO A 151 0.33 15.32 -7.60
CA PRO A 151 1.64 15.46 -8.23
C PRO A 151 1.59 15.62 -9.77
N TRP A 152 0.41 15.52 -10.38
CA TRP A 152 0.23 15.65 -11.82
C TRP A 152 -0.25 17.05 -12.23
N LYS A 153 0.16 17.49 -13.42
CA LYS A 153 -0.24 18.81 -13.98
C LYS A 153 -1.38 18.74 -14.98
N SER A 154 -1.66 17.55 -15.53
CA SER A 154 -2.72 17.32 -16.50
C SER A 154 -3.28 15.90 -16.39
N ILE A 155 -4.37 15.62 -17.08
CA ILE A 155 -4.96 14.27 -17.13
C ILE A 155 -3.99 13.28 -17.79
N GLU A 156 -3.30 13.69 -18.86
CA GLU A 156 -2.31 12.87 -19.55
C GLU A 156 -1.13 12.52 -18.64
N ASP A 157 -0.69 13.47 -17.81
CA ASP A 157 0.36 13.26 -16.81
C ASP A 157 -0.10 12.26 -15.73
N ARG A 158 -1.35 12.40 -15.28
CA ARG A 158 -1.97 11.45 -14.35
C ARG A 158 -1.98 10.03 -14.94
N ILE A 159 -2.47 9.86 -16.16
CA ILE A 159 -2.53 8.56 -16.85
C ILE A 159 -1.13 7.97 -17.00
N ARG A 160 -0.17 8.75 -17.49
CA ARG A 160 1.20 8.30 -17.69
C ARG A 160 1.84 7.78 -16.40
N GLY A 161 1.68 8.50 -15.29
CA GLY A 161 2.27 8.05 -14.02
C GLY A 161 1.56 6.84 -13.41
N LEU A 162 0.25 6.66 -13.66
CA LEU A 162 -0.47 5.43 -13.33
C LEU A 162 0.06 4.25 -14.16
N ASP A 163 0.27 4.43 -15.46
CA ASP A 163 0.82 3.41 -16.35
C ASP A 163 2.26 3.03 -15.93
N ALA A 164 3.09 4.02 -15.60
CA ALA A 164 4.45 3.81 -15.13
C ALA A 164 4.49 3.00 -13.82
N ALA A 165 3.67 3.37 -12.83
CA ALA A 165 3.57 2.63 -11.58
C ALA A 165 3.03 1.20 -11.80
N THR A 166 2.04 1.04 -12.68
CA THR A 166 1.47 -0.26 -13.06
C THR A 166 2.54 -1.15 -13.69
N ALA A 167 3.39 -0.61 -14.57
CA ALA A 167 4.49 -1.36 -15.18
C ALA A 167 5.51 -1.84 -14.13
N ILE A 168 5.90 -0.98 -13.20
CA ILE A 168 6.83 -1.31 -12.10
C ILE A 168 6.27 -2.46 -11.25
N ILE A 169 5.01 -2.37 -10.84
CA ILE A 169 4.40 -3.37 -9.97
C ILE A 169 4.18 -4.68 -10.73
N ASN A 170 3.72 -4.64 -11.98
CA ASN A 170 3.56 -5.85 -12.78
C ASN A 170 4.88 -6.58 -13.02
N ALA A 171 5.99 -5.85 -13.18
CA ALA A 171 7.32 -6.46 -13.27
C ALA A 171 7.72 -7.20 -11.98
N ALA A 172 7.34 -6.67 -10.81
CA ALA A 172 7.59 -7.32 -9.52
C ALA A 172 6.71 -8.56 -9.29
N ILE A 173 5.47 -8.53 -9.76
CA ILE A 173 4.53 -9.65 -9.62
C ILE A 173 4.84 -10.77 -10.62
N GLY A 174 5.18 -10.45 -11.87
CA GLY A 174 5.47 -11.41 -12.93
C GLY A 174 6.90 -11.98 -12.93
N GLY A 175 7.75 -11.54 -11.99
CA GLY A 175 9.17 -11.89 -11.91
C GLY A 175 9.51 -13.14 -11.10
N TYR A 176 8.59 -14.11 -10.98
CA TYR A 176 8.82 -15.39 -10.30
C TYR A 176 8.46 -16.59 -11.18
#